data_AF-A0A957HT99-F1
#
_entry.id   AF-A0A957HT99-F1
#
_cell.length_a   1.000
_cell.length_b   1.000
_cell.length_c   1.000
_cell.angle_alpha   90.00
_cell.angle_beta   90.00
_cell.angle_gamma   90.00
#
_symmetry.space_group_name_H-M   'P 1'
#
loop_
_entity.id
_entity.type
_entity.pdbx_description
1 polymer ?
#
loop_
_entity_poly.entity_id
_entity_poly.type
_entity_poly.pdbx_seq_one_letter_code
_entity_poly.pdbx_strand_id
1 'polypeptide(L)'
;MDDQPLLQAVNLSKQFGNLAVLQNVNLKIRPGEVVGLAGRSGAGKSVLIKILAGLQSPDAGDLYLEGRRLQRPFQAQAHGINVIHQEPELIEQLDVTSNIFLGHETSWPFFPRWLQIPNQRKMDEEARQLLLSLDVEFSSLQEKAVNLSSEKRQLVAIAQVMARPSKVILIDDPSLLLSLPYQERLLGLVRTWQKKGIAVLFSSHNLDHLFAVTDRIIVVRQGKMAGDFRTDAANRERIVAALVGTADQQQRTPVIWALDSYYRARKQAETLRHNQMLLRRDLKAQGNLNQQLVEQLAHQVKALDSANLALQDAQRRLLTEREQERKRLARELHDQMIQDLLSLNYDLEEMEAKAKGLPALQEDFVEMRHNIRAMVEDLRRICGNLRPPTIDSLGLGAALKSYLHDWSHRTGIEVKLEIDDNFGRLPEAIELSIFRIIQEGVNNIWKHAEASQAEIVLKQTSPRMLSISIADNGIGLQTSFDLGKLSDAGHFGLLGLSERVALLGGRMQFRNLSDSGLLINVEIPHPRMTPQEQLGYPLPGENLPIEVKVQQN
;
A
#
# COMPACT_ATOMS: atom_id res chain seq x y z
N MET A 1 60.07 -35.60 -5.75
CA MET A 1 59.77 -34.47 -4.84
C MET A 1 58.99 -35.07 -3.68
N ASP A 2 59.48 -34.85 -2.47
CA ASP A 2 59.18 -35.62 -1.26
C ASP A 2 57.68 -35.92 -1.03
N ASP A 3 57.34 -37.22 -0.93
CA ASP A 3 56.03 -37.73 -0.51
C ASP A 3 55.80 -37.58 1.02
N GLN A 4 56.42 -36.57 1.63
CA GLN A 4 56.31 -36.34 3.07
C GLN A 4 54.94 -35.75 3.42
N PRO A 5 54.19 -36.38 4.34
CA PRO A 5 52.92 -35.85 4.79
C PRO A 5 53.12 -34.56 5.59
N LEU A 6 52.26 -33.57 5.35
CA LEU A 6 52.21 -32.34 6.14
C LEU A 6 51.73 -32.66 7.56
N LEU A 7 50.62 -33.39 7.68
CA LEU A 7 50.05 -33.84 8.96
C LEU A 7 49.96 -35.36 8.95
N GLN A 8 50.44 -36.00 10.01
CA GLN A 8 50.40 -37.45 10.14
C GLN A 8 50.01 -37.88 11.55
N ALA A 9 49.10 -38.83 11.63
CA ALA A 9 48.69 -39.53 12.83
C ALA A 9 49.08 -41.01 12.71
N VAL A 10 49.74 -41.54 13.74
CA VAL A 10 50.24 -42.91 13.78
C VAL A 10 49.64 -43.62 14.98
N ASN A 11 48.87 -44.68 14.74
CA ASN A 11 48.24 -45.53 15.74
C ASN A 11 47.43 -44.76 16.82
N LEU A 12 46.75 -43.69 16.43
CA LEU A 12 45.96 -42.89 17.37
C LEU A 12 44.82 -43.70 17.97
N SER A 13 44.75 -43.71 19.30
CA SER A 13 43.66 -44.36 20.04
C SER A 13 43.11 -43.45 21.14
N LYS A 14 41.80 -43.52 21.37
CA LYS A 14 41.10 -42.73 22.39
C LYS A 14 39.95 -43.53 23.01
N GLN A 15 39.86 -43.49 24.33
CA GLN A 15 38.84 -44.10 25.14
C GLN A 15 38.24 -43.09 26.12
N PHE A 16 36.95 -43.25 26.44
CA PHE A 16 36.27 -42.52 27.50
C PHE A 16 35.62 -43.53 28.43
N GLY A 17 36.17 -43.72 29.62
CA GLY A 17 35.81 -44.85 30.47
C GLY A 17 36.05 -46.17 29.72
N ASN A 18 35.01 -47.01 29.63
CA ASN A 18 35.09 -48.30 28.93
C ASN A 18 34.80 -48.21 27.42
N LEU A 19 34.48 -47.02 26.90
CA LEU A 19 34.12 -46.83 25.49
C LEU A 19 35.36 -46.47 24.65
N ALA A 20 35.83 -47.41 23.82
CA ALA A 20 36.90 -47.16 22.86
C ALA A 20 36.36 -46.42 21.61
N VAL A 21 36.58 -45.11 21.55
CA VAL A 21 36.08 -44.23 20.49
C VAL A 21 36.99 -44.20 19.26
N LEU A 22 38.31 -44.29 19.44
CA LEU A 22 39.28 -44.43 18.34
C LEU A 22 40.25 -45.57 18.66
N GLN A 23 40.59 -46.36 17.65
CA GLN A 23 41.45 -47.54 17.80
C GLN A 23 42.43 -47.62 16.62
N ASN A 24 43.72 -47.43 16.90
CA ASN A 24 44.83 -47.55 15.96
C ASN A 24 44.60 -46.80 14.63
N VAL A 25 44.09 -45.58 14.71
CA VAL A 25 43.81 -44.74 13.55
C VAL A 25 45.11 -44.22 12.97
N ASN A 26 45.31 -44.49 11.68
CA ASN A 26 46.44 -44.00 10.90
C ASN A 26 45.92 -43.06 9.82
N LEU A 27 46.46 -41.84 9.78
CA LEU A 27 46.06 -40.80 8.83
C LEU A 27 47.30 -40.05 8.38
N LYS A 28 47.35 -39.71 7.09
CA LYS A 28 48.33 -38.80 6.51
C LYS A 28 47.55 -37.73 5.76
N ILE A 29 48.06 -36.52 5.66
CA ILE A 29 47.50 -35.46 4.81
C ILE A 29 48.69 -34.73 4.18
N ARG A 30 48.68 -34.60 2.85
CA ARG A 30 49.74 -33.91 2.09
C ARG A 30 49.45 -32.40 1.98
N PRO A 31 50.48 -31.57 1.73
CA PRO A 31 50.25 -30.16 1.40
C PRO A 31 49.28 -30.02 0.23
N GLY A 32 48.29 -29.13 0.35
CA GLY A 32 47.26 -28.89 -0.68
C GLY A 32 46.30 -30.05 -0.94
N GLU A 33 46.32 -31.12 -0.14
CA GLU A 33 45.38 -32.26 -0.29
C GLU A 33 44.10 -32.00 0.49
N VAL A 34 42.95 -32.29 -0.13
CA VAL A 34 41.63 -32.30 0.52
C VAL A 34 41.23 -33.74 0.81
N VAL A 35 41.22 -34.12 2.08
CA VAL A 35 40.83 -35.44 2.56
C VAL A 35 39.41 -35.38 3.13
N GLY A 36 38.51 -36.18 2.59
CA GLY A 36 37.16 -36.37 3.11
C GLY A 36 37.14 -37.37 4.25
N LEU A 37 36.35 -37.10 5.30
CA LEU A 37 36.14 -38.02 6.41
C LEU A 37 34.67 -38.45 6.45
N ALA A 38 34.39 -39.66 5.97
CA ALA A 38 33.07 -40.27 5.98
C ALA A 38 32.91 -41.21 7.18
N GLY A 39 31.71 -41.26 7.76
CA GLY A 39 31.41 -42.13 8.89
C GLY A 39 30.01 -41.92 9.42
N ARG A 40 29.38 -42.96 9.97
CA ARG A 40 28.10 -42.81 10.69
C ARG A 40 28.25 -41.85 11.89
N SER A 41 27.13 -41.34 12.39
CA SER A 41 27.14 -40.64 13.68
C SER A 41 27.72 -41.56 14.76
N GLY A 42 28.55 -41.01 15.64
CA GLY A 42 29.26 -41.79 16.67
C GLY A 42 30.46 -42.61 16.19
N ALA A 43 30.88 -42.52 14.92
CA ALA A 43 32.03 -43.27 14.42
C ALA A 43 33.40 -42.79 14.95
N GLY A 44 33.46 -41.65 15.64
CA GLY A 44 34.70 -41.08 16.18
C GLY A 44 35.30 -39.90 15.38
N LYS A 45 34.64 -39.44 14.31
CA LYS A 45 35.13 -38.34 13.43
C LYS A 45 35.47 -37.05 14.18
N SER A 46 34.54 -36.53 14.96
CA SER A 46 34.72 -35.30 15.74
C SER A 46 35.80 -35.46 16.82
N VAL A 47 35.93 -36.63 17.42
CA VAL A 47 37.00 -36.93 18.39
C VAL A 47 38.37 -36.96 17.70
N LEU A 48 38.46 -37.53 16.51
CA LEU A 48 39.67 -37.49 15.69
C LEU A 48 40.04 -36.04 15.37
N ILE A 49 39.10 -35.22 14.89
CA ILE A 49 39.33 -33.80 14.61
C ILE A 49 39.79 -33.04 15.85
N LYS A 50 39.15 -33.25 17.01
CA LYS A 50 39.57 -32.63 18.29
C LYS A 50 40.99 -33.02 18.70
N ILE A 51 41.41 -34.25 18.45
CA ILE A 51 42.79 -34.69 18.71
C ILE A 51 43.77 -34.02 17.74
N LEU A 52 43.45 -33.99 16.44
CA LEU A 52 44.27 -33.31 15.43
C LEU A 52 44.39 -31.80 15.71
N ALA A 53 43.35 -31.21 16.29
CA ALA A 53 43.29 -29.81 16.72
C ALA A 53 43.95 -29.54 18.08
N GLY A 54 44.53 -30.54 18.75
CA GLY A 54 45.16 -30.37 20.07
C GLY A 54 44.19 -30.07 21.21
N LEU A 55 42.87 -30.11 20.97
CA LEU A 55 41.82 -29.91 21.97
C LEU A 55 41.61 -31.13 22.85
N GLN A 56 42.07 -32.31 22.41
CA GLN A 56 42.05 -33.54 23.19
C GLN A 56 43.35 -34.34 23.04
N SER A 57 43.82 -34.89 24.15
CA SER A 57 44.93 -35.84 24.15
C SER A 57 44.42 -37.25 23.86
N PRO A 58 45.00 -37.97 22.88
CA PRO A 58 44.75 -39.39 22.68
C PRO A 58 45.50 -40.19 23.77
N ASP A 59 45.02 -41.40 24.04
CA ASP A 59 45.58 -42.26 25.09
C ASP A 59 46.77 -43.08 24.57
N ALA A 60 46.84 -43.30 23.25
CA ALA A 60 47.99 -43.89 22.58
C ALA A 60 48.19 -43.31 21.18
N GLY A 61 49.39 -43.48 20.64
CA GLY A 61 49.77 -43.03 19.30
C GLY A 61 50.29 -41.61 19.24
N ASP A 62 50.84 -41.27 18.07
CA ASP A 62 51.64 -40.08 17.85
C ASP A 62 51.12 -39.21 16.72
N LEU A 63 51.38 -37.91 16.85
CA LEU A 63 51.00 -36.90 15.88
C LEU A 63 52.27 -36.20 15.39
N TYR A 64 52.39 -36.02 14.08
CA TYR A 64 53.52 -35.39 13.43
C TYR A 64 53.03 -34.27 12.52
N LEU A 65 53.72 -33.15 12.52
CA LEU A 65 53.52 -32.04 11.61
C LEU A 65 54.86 -31.70 10.96
N GLU A 66 54.91 -31.66 9.62
CA GLU A 66 56.13 -31.42 8.84
C GLU A 66 57.27 -32.37 9.27
N GLY A 67 56.93 -33.64 9.49
CA GLY A 67 57.86 -34.69 9.94
C GLY A 67 58.27 -34.61 11.41
N ARG A 68 57.86 -33.58 12.17
CA ARG A 68 58.21 -33.41 13.59
C ARG A 68 57.09 -33.89 14.50
N ARG A 69 57.41 -34.71 15.49
CA ARG A 69 56.44 -35.16 16.51
C ARG A 69 55.95 -33.95 17.32
N LEU A 70 54.64 -33.76 17.41
CA LEU A 70 54.04 -32.74 18.27
C LEU A 70 54.07 -33.22 19.73
N GLN A 71 54.71 -32.45 20.60
CA GLN A 71 54.68 -32.68 22.05
C GLN A 71 53.36 -32.17 22.63
N ARG A 72 52.78 -32.89 23.59
CA ARG A 72 51.45 -32.58 24.14
C ARG A 72 51.55 -31.94 25.53
N PRO A 73 50.62 -31.03 25.89
CA PRO A 73 49.60 -30.44 25.02
C PRO A 73 50.22 -29.47 24.00
N PHE A 74 49.65 -29.37 22.80
CA PHE A 74 50.08 -28.40 21.78
C PHE A 74 48.95 -27.45 21.43
N GLN A 75 49.29 -26.23 21.06
CA GLN A 75 48.35 -25.25 20.53
C GLN A 75 48.33 -25.37 19.01
N ALA A 76 47.30 -26.00 18.46
CA ALA A 76 47.17 -26.24 17.02
C ALA A 76 47.25 -24.95 16.18
N GLN A 77 46.66 -23.85 16.67
CA GLN A 77 46.70 -22.55 16.00
C GLN A 77 48.13 -22.02 15.84
N ALA A 78 49.01 -22.19 16.83
CA ALA A 78 50.42 -21.78 16.75
C ALA A 78 51.21 -22.52 15.66
N HIS A 79 50.69 -23.67 15.23
CA HIS A 79 51.24 -24.48 14.16
C HIS A 79 50.51 -24.31 12.81
N GLY A 80 49.56 -23.37 12.72
CA GLY A 80 48.78 -23.11 11.51
C GLY A 80 47.69 -24.16 11.24
N ILE A 81 47.22 -24.86 12.28
CA ILE A 81 46.08 -25.77 12.20
C ILE A 81 44.85 -25.03 12.74
N ASN A 82 43.88 -24.74 11.87
CA ASN A 82 42.63 -24.07 12.22
C ASN A 82 41.43 -25.01 12.07
N VAL A 83 40.36 -24.77 12.84
CA VAL A 83 39.20 -25.66 12.90
C VAL A 83 37.91 -24.89 12.68
N ILE A 84 37.02 -25.46 11.88
CA ILE A 84 35.63 -25.05 11.77
C ILE A 84 34.81 -26.13 12.45
N HIS A 85 34.26 -25.80 13.61
CA HIS A 85 33.49 -26.73 14.44
C HIS A 85 32.06 -26.92 13.90
N GLN A 86 31.46 -28.06 14.25
CA GLN A 86 30.06 -28.36 13.93
C GLN A 86 29.11 -27.35 14.58
N GLU A 87 29.41 -26.99 15.83
CA GLU A 87 28.74 -25.90 16.56
C GLU A 87 29.76 -24.77 16.74
N PRO A 88 29.42 -23.53 16.34
CA PRO A 88 30.37 -22.43 16.34
C PRO A 88 30.59 -21.91 17.77
N GLU A 89 31.83 -22.00 18.25
CA GLU A 89 32.27 -21.51 19.56
C GLU A 89 32.61 -20.00 19.48
N LEU A 90 31.58 -19.17 19.38
CA LEU A 90 31.72 -17.70 19.42
C LEU A 90 31.56 -17.16 20.85
N ILE A 91 32.23 -16.05 21.17
CA ILE A 91 32.03 -15.34 22.43
C ILE A 91 30.78 -14.49 22.31
N GLU A 92 29.74 -14.88 23.05
CA GLU A 92 28.37 -14.34 22.95
C GLU A 92 28.28 -12.81 23.07
N GLN A 93 29.12 -12.23 23.94
CA GLN A 93 29.09 -10.80 24.24
C GLN A 93 29.94 -9.94 23.29
N LEU A 94 30.82 -10.58 22.52
CA LEU A 94 31.65 -9.89 21.53
C LEU A 94 30.86 -9.70 20.24
N ASP A 95 31.23 -8.64 19.52
CA ASP A 95 30.66 -8.36 18.21
C ASP A 95 31.24 -9.26 17.10
N VAL A 96 30.70 -9.14 15.89
CA VAL A 96 31.10 -9.94 14.73
C VAL A 96 32.58 -9.76 14.43
N THR A 97 33.07 -8.51 14.32
CA THR A 97 34.48 -8.23 14.01
C THR A 97 35.40 -8.82 15.08
N SER A 98 35.09 -8.58 16.36
CA SER A 98 35.90 -9.06 17.48
C SER A 98 35.98 -10.58 17.50
N ASN A 99 34.88 -11.28 17.18
CA ASN A 99 34.89 -12.75 17.06
C ASN A 99 35.76 -13.24 15.88
N ILE A 100 35.71 -12.57 14.72
CA ILE A 100 36.52 -12.93 13.54
C ILE A 100 38.01 -12.79 13.84
N PHE A 101 38.41 -11.73 14.53
CA PHE A 101 39.82 -11.42 14.79
C PHE A 101 40.32 -11.88 16.16
N LEU A 102 39.49 -12.55 16.97
CA LEU A 102 39.86 -12.96 18.33
C LEU A 102 41.15 -13.77 18.35
N GLY A 103 42.15 -13.32 19.12
CA GLY A 103 43.47 -13.95 19.24
C GLY A 103 44.40 -13.74 18.03
N HIS A 104 43.99 -12.91 17.07
CA HIS A 104 44.77 -12.49 15.92
C HIS A 104 44.39 -11.05 15.52
N GLU A 105 44.30 -10.16 16.51
CA GLU A 105 43.88 -8.78 16.33
C GLU A 105 44.91 -7.99 15.51
N THR A 106 44.43 -7.26 14.51
CA THR A 106 45.29 -6.38 13.72
C THR A 106 45.60 -5.11 14.51
N SER A 107 46.84 -4.93 14.95
CA SER A 107 47.25 -3.76 15.74
C SER A 107 47.71 -2.58 14.87
N TRP A 108 47.77 -1.40 15.50
CA TRP A 108 48.35 -0.21 14.88
C TRP A 108 49.87 -0.35 14.69
N PRO A 109 50.41 -0.02 13.51
CA PRO A 109 51.82 -0.26 13.18
C PRO A 109 52.81 0.62 13.95
N PHE A 110 52.35 1.70 14.58
CA PHE A 110 53.18 2.70 15.27
C PHE A 110 53.38 2.43 16.76
N PHE A 111 52.61 1.52 17.36
CA PHE A 111 52.77 1.17 18.77
C PHE A 111 53.74 0.00 18.93
N PRO A 112 54.58 0.00 19.98
CA PRO A 112 55.51 -1.08 20.22
C PRO A 112 54.75 -2.39 20.49
N ARG A 113 55.36 -3.52 20.13
CA ARG A 113 54.73 -4.85 20.10
C ARG A 113 54.17 -5.35 21.44
N TRP A 114 54.52 -4.70 22.55
CA TRP A 114 54.00 -4.94 23.91
C TRP A 114 52.73 -4.13 24.23
N LEU A 115 52.43 -3.09 23.45
CA LEU A 115 51.22 -2.27 23.53
C LEU A 115 50.39 -2.49 22.24
N GLN A 116 49.84 -3.69 22.07
CA GLN A 116 49.06 -4.06 20.89
C GLN A 116 47.65 -3.46 20.98
N ILE A 117 47.51 -2.20 20.55
CA ILE A 117 46.20 -1.55 20.46
C ILE A 117 45.52 -2.02 19.16
N PRO A 118 44.34 -2.67 19.23
CA PRO A 118 43.63 -3.13 18.04
C PRO A 118 43.20 -1.96 17.15
N ASN A 119 43.41 -2.10 15.84
CA ASN A 119 42.95 -1.16 14.84
C ASN A 119 41.55 -1.56 14.37
N GLN A 120 40.54 -1.15 15.13
CA GLN A 120 39.14 -1.52 14.88
C GLN A 120 38.69 -1.20 13.45
N ARG A 121 39.02 -0.01 12.94
CA ARG A 121 38.62 0.41 11.59
C ARG A 121 39.18 -0.51 10.51
N LYS A 122 40.43 -0.95 10.66
CA LYS A 122 41.05 -1.89 9.70
C LYS A 122 40.42 -3.28 9.82
N MET A 123 40.18 -3.76 11.03
CA MET A 123 39.52 -5.05 11.26
C MET A 123 38.09 -5.05 10.71
N ASP A 124 37.33 -3.97 10.88
CA ASP A 124 35.97 -3.84 10.33
C ASP A 124 35.97 -3.88 8.80
N GLU A 125 36.93 -3.23 8.14
CA GLU A 125 37.06 -3.28 6.68
C GLU A 125 37.40 -4.69 6.20
N GLU A 126 38.40 -5.33 6.81
CA GLU A 126 38.78 -6.71 6.47
C GLU A 126 37.63 -7.70 6.77
N ALA A 127 36.92 -7.56 7.89
CA ALA A 127 35.73 -8.35 8.21
C ALA A 127 34.66 -8.20 7.13
N ARG A 128 34.37 -6.97 6.70
CA ARG A 128 33.40 -6.72 5.63
C ARG A 128 33.78 -7.43 4.34
N GLN A 129 35.05 -7.38 3.93
CA GLN A 129 35.52 -8.06 2.72
C GLN A 129 35.40 -9.59 2.84
N LEU A 130 35.76 -10.16 4.00
CA LEU A 130 35.63 -11.59 4.26
C LEU A 130 34.16 -12.04 4.19
N LEU A 131 33.26 -11.32 4.85
CA LEU A 131 31.83 -11.64 4.88
C LEU A 131 31.16 -11.44 3.51
N LEU A 132 31.54 -10.41 2.76
CA LEU A 132 31.09 -10.22 1.37
C LEU A 132 31.54 -11.36 0.45
N SER A 133 32.75 -11.89 0.64
CA SER A 133 33.21 -13.04 -0.14
C SER A 133 32.41 -14.33 0.14
N LEU A 134 31.75 -14.38 1.29
CA LEU A 134 30.79 -15.43 1.66
C LEU A 134 29.35 -15.10 1.24
N ASP A 135 29.12 -13.94 0.61
CA ASP A 135 27.80 -13.45 0.18
C ASP A 135 26.84 -13.21 1.36
N VAL A 136 27.39 -12.76 2.51
CA VAL A 136 26.64 -12.55 3.74
C VAL A 136 26.59 -11.08 4.10
N GLU A 137 25.37 -10.56 4.27
CA GLU A 137 25.14 -9.20 4.73
C GLU A 137 24.83 -9.14 6.23
N PHE A 138 25.55 -8.27 6.92
CA PHE A 138 25.29 -7.87 8.30
C PHE A 138 24.85 -6.41 8.29
N SER A 139 23.78 -6.10 9.02
CA SER A 139 23.30 -4.73 9.22
C SER A 139 24.31 -3.89 10.01
N SER A 140 25.05 -4.53 10.92
CA SER A 140 26.14 -3.92 11.68
C SER A 140 27.16 -5.01 12.06
N LEU A 141 28.45 -4.69 11.93
CA LEU A 141 29.54 -5.55 12.41
C LEU A 141 29.70 -5.50 13.94
N GLN A 142 29.06 -4.52 14.58
CA GLN A 142 29.03 -4.34 16.03
C GLN A 142 27.89 -5.16 16.68
N GLU A 143 27.10 -5.89 15.90
CA GLU A 143 26.10 -6.82 16.41
C GLU A 143 26.76 -7.94 17.23
N LYS A 144 26.24 -8.19 18.44
CA LYS A 144 26.75 -9.23 19.33
C LYS A 144 26.42 -10.63 18.82
N ALA A 145 27.34 -11.58 19.02
CA ALA A 145 27.17 -12.97 18.59
C ALA A 145 25.90 -13.64 19.14
N VAL A 146 25.45 -13.26 20.34
CA VAL A 146 24.21 -13.76 20.96
C VAL A 146 22.94 -13.45 20.17
N ASN A 147 22.94 -12.39 19.36
CA ASN A 147 21.78 -11.98 18.56
C ASN A 147 21.76 -12.66 17.18
N LEU A 148 22.83 -13.36 16.80
CA LEU A 148 22.99 -13.94 15.47
C LEU A 148 22.21 -15.26 15.34
N SER A 149 21.63 -15.49 14.17
CA SER A 149 21.08 -16.80 13.82
C SER A 149 22.19 -17.86 13.75
N SER A 150 21.85 -19.14 13.97
CA SER A 150 22.81 -20.25 13.93
C SER A 150 23.61 -20.30 12.62
N GLU A 151 22.97 -20.00 11.48
CA GLU A 151 23.62 -19.89 10.16
C GLU A 151 24.65 -18.74 10.12
N LYS A 152 24.28 -17.53 10.59
CA LYS A 152 25.20 -16.39 10.67
C LYS A 152 26.38 -16.67 11.60
N ARG A 153 26.13 -17.33 12.73
CA ARG A 153 27.21 -17.75 13.65
C ARG A 153 28.19 -18.70 12.97
N GLN A 154 27.69 -19.64 12.16
CA GLN A 154 28.54 -20.54 11.40
C GLN A 154 29.39 -19.79 10.36
N LEU A 155 28.79 -18.82 9.66
CA LEU A 155 29.48 -17.99 8.67
C LEU A 155 30.57 -17.11 9.32
N VAL A 156 30.32 -16.59 10.53
CA VAL A 156 31.34 -15.87 11.32
C VAL A 156 32.49 -16.81 11.71
N ALA A 157 32.22 -18.05 12.12
CA ALA A 157 33.26 -19.03 12.42
C ALA A 157 34.09 -19.40 11.17
N ILE A 158 33.46 -19.48 9.99
CA ILE A 158 34.16 -19.66 8.70
C ILE A 158 35.05 -18.44 8.42
N ALA A 159 34.53 -17.23 8.57
CA ALA A 159 35.28 -15.98 8.36
C ALA A 159 36.48 -15.85 9.32
N GLN A 160 36.34 -16.29 10.58
CA GLN A 160 37.45 -16.35 11.54
C GLN A 160 38.61 -17.21 11.02
N VAL A 161 38.33 -18.37 10.43
CA VAL A 161 39.37 -19.23 9.83
C VAL A 161 39.97 -18.58 8.58
N MET A 162 39.16 -17.88 7.77
CA MET A 162 39.65 -17.17 6.58
C MET A 162 40.58 -16.00 6.92
N ALA A 163 40.40 -15.35 8.07
CA ALA A 163 41.25 -14.25 8.54
C ALA A 163 42.64 -14.71 8.99
N ARG A 164 42.84 -16.01 9.26
CA ARG A 164 44.05 -16.56 9.88
C ARG A 164 44.95 -17.30 8.88
N PRO A 165 46.28 -17.22 9.03
CA PRO A 165 47.18 -18.05 8.26
C PRO A 165 46.95 -19.52 8.61
N SER A 166 46.74 -20.35 7.58
CA SER A 166 46.41 -21.78 7.74
C SER A 166 47.32 -22.64 6.87
N LYS A 167 47.96 -23.65 7.47
CA LYS A 167 48.60 -24.77 6.78
C LYS A 167 47.63 -25.95 6.63
N VAL A 168 46.83 -26.19 7.67
CA VAL A 168 45.81 -27.24 7.73
C VAL A 168 44.50 -26.64 8.22
N ILE A 169 43.40 -26.94 7.54
CA ILE A 169 42.05 -26.60 7.98
C ILE A 169 41.27 -27.89 8.25
N LEU A 170 40.77 -28.03 9.48
CA LEU A 170 39.94 -29.15 9.90
C LEU A 170 38.48 -28.68 9.93
N ILE A 171 37.60 -29.36 9.21
CA ILE A 171 36.21 -28.96 9.06
C ILE A 171 35.33 -30.09 9.58
N ASP A 172 34.63 -29.87 10.70
CA ASP A 172 33.77 -30.86 11.34
C ASP A 172 32.29 -30.60 11.04
N ASP A 173 31.80 -31.14 9.93
CA ASP A 173 30.43 -31.05 9.42
C ASP A 173 29.67 -29.73 9.70
N PRO A 174 30.22 -28.58 9.27
CA PRO A 174 29.57 -27.27 9.42
C PRO A 174 28.32 -27.13 8.54
N SER A 175 28.11 -28.05 7.59
CA SER A 175 27.10 -27.94 6.55
C SER A 175 25.68 -28.06 7.08
N LEU A 176 25.49 -28.69 8.25
CA LEU A 176 24.18 -28.91 8.86
C LEU A 176 23.47 -27.61 9.26
N LEU A 177 24.22 -26.55 9.56
CA LEU A 177 23.70 -25.25 10.01
C LEU A 177 23.58 -24.23 8.88
N LEU A 178 24.00 -24.58 7.66
CA LEU A 178 24.00 -23.71 6.49
C LEU A 178 22.87 -24.09 5.53
N SER A 179 22.22 -23.10 4.92
CA SER A 179 21.35 -23.31 3.76
C SER A 179 22.13 -23.69 2.51
N LEU A 180 21.46 -24.28 1.51
CA LEU A 180 22.08 -24.77 0.28
C LEU A 180 23.04 -23.76 -0.40
N PRO A 181 22.68 -22.46 -0.57
CA PRO A 181 23.59 -21.50 -1.18
C PRO A 181 24.92 -21.37 -0.42
N TYR A 182 24.88 -21.29 0.92
CA TYR A 182 26.09 -21.18 1.73
C TYR A 182 26.86 -22.49 1.84
N GLN A 183 26.20 -23.65 1.73
CA GLN A 183 26.90 -24.93 1.59
C GLN A 183 27.74 -24.93 0.31
N GLU A 184 27.20 -24.48 -0.83
CA GLU A 184 27.95 -24.37 -2.09
C GLU A 184 29.13 -23.38 -1.98
N ARG A 185 28.94 -22.26 -1.28
CA ARG A 185 30.03 -21.30 -0.99
C ARG A 185 31.16 -21.94 -0.18
N LEU A 186 30.83 -22.69 0.87
CA LEU A 186 31.82 -23.42 1.66
C LEU A 186 32.61 -24.41 0.81
N LEU A 187 31.94 -25.17 -0.08
CA LEU A 187 32.61 -26.08 -1.00
C LEU A 187 33.53 -25.34 -1.98
N GLY A 188 33.12 -24.17 -2.47
CA GLY A 188 33.95 -23.29 -3.28
C GLY A 188 35.18 -22.77 -2.53
N LEU A 189 35.02 -22.46 -1.24
CA LEU A 189 36.10 -22.02 -0.37
C LEU A 189 37.13 -23.14 -0.12
N VAL A 190 36.67 -24.38 0.11
CA VAL A 190 37.55 -25.55 0.23
C VAL A 190 38.42 -25.73 -1.01
N ARG A 191 37.84 -25.63 -2.21
CA ARG A 191 38.60 -25.66 -3.47
C ARG A 191 39.60 -24.51 -3.58
N THR A 192 39.25 -23.34 -3.06
CA THR A 192 40.14 -22.17 -3.05
C THR A 192 41.34 -22.39 -2.11
N TRP A 193 41.12 -22.98 -0.93
CA TRP A 193 42.19 -23.35 -0.01
C TRP A 193 43.11 -24.42 -0.60
N GLN A 194 42.54 -25.44 -1.25
CA GLN A 194 43.29 -26.46 -1.97
C GLN A 194 44.24 -25.84 -3.01
N LYS A 195 43.73 -24.94 -3.87
CA LYS A 195 44.53 -24.23 -4.88
C LYS A 195 45.64 -23.37 -4.29
N LYS A 196 45.47 -22.87 -3.06
CA LYS A 196 46.49 -22.11 -2.31
C LYS A 196 47.52 -23.03 -1.62
N GLY A 197 47.43 -24.35 -1.79
CA GLY A 197 48.33 -25.31 -1.16
C GLY A 197 48.00 -25.62 0.31
N ILE A 198 46.83 -25.19 0.79
CA ILE A 198 46.38 -25.45 2.17
C ILE A 198 45.76 -26.84 2.21
N ALA A 199 46.19 -27.67 3.15
CA ALA A 199 45.61 -28.99 3.35
C ALA A 199 44.27 -28.89 4.09
N VAL A 200 43.27 -29.69 3.70
CA VAL A 200 41.94 -29.66 4.30
C VAL A 200 41.51 -31.08 4.69
N LEU A 201 41.07 -31.26 5.94
CA LEU A 201 40.33 -32.45 6.36
C LEU A 201 38.85 -32.07 6.48
N PHE A 202 38.00 -32.60 5.61
CA PHE A 202 36.58 -32.27 5.55
C PHE A 202 35.70 -33.44 5.98
N SER A 203 35.14 -33.35 7.19
CA SER A 203 34.10 -34.27 7.67
C SER A 203 32.74 -33.75 7.21
N SER A 204 31.96 -34.60 6.55
CA SER A 204 30.56 -34.31 6.22
C SER A 204 29.73 -35.58 6.29
N HIS A 205 28.48 -35.44 6.73
CA HIS A 205 27.50 -36.51 6.60
C HIS A 205 26.98 -36.67 5.17
N ASN A 206 27.08 -35.65 4.32
CA ASN A 206 26.65 -35.71 2.93
C ASN A 206 27.80 -36.18 2.01
N LEU A 207 27.65 -37.39 1.44
CA LEU A 207 28.63 -37.93 0.50
C LEU A 207 28.80 -37.06 -0.76
N ASP A 208 27.74 -36.39 -1.22
CA ASP A 208 27.81 -35.54 -2.41
C ASP A 208 28.73 -34.34 -2.18
N HIS A 209 28.78 -33.81 -0.95
CA HIS A 209 29.75 -32.78 -0.58
C HIS A 209 31.18 -33.30 -0.63
N LEU A 210 31.42 -34.51 -0.11
CA LEU A 210 32.75 -35.13 -0.13
C LEU A 210 33.22 -35.38 -1.57
N PHE A 211 32.36 -35.98 -2.41
CA PHE A 211 32.69 -36.22 -3.83
C PHE A 211 32.96 -34.93 -4.61
N ALA A 212 32.35 -33.81 -4.23
CA ALA A 212 32.50 -32.55 -4.93
C ALA A 212 33.87 -31.87 -4.73
N VAL A 213 34.56 -32.09 -3.61
CA VAL A 213 35.75 -31.28 -3.25
C VAL A 213 36.97 -32.06 -2.77
N THR A 214 36.85 -33.37 -2.53
CA THR A 214 37.94 -34.16 -1.92
C THR A 214 38.78 -34.88 -2.98
N ASP A 215 40.08 -35.00 -2.72
CA ASP A 215 41.01 -35.84 -3.51
C ASP A 215 40.88 -37.32 -3.14
N ARG A 216 40.59 -37.58 -1.86
CA ARG A 216 40.29 -38.93 -1.34
C ARG A 216 39.37 -38.89 -0.14
N ILE A 217 38.64 -39.97 0.07
CA ILE A 217 37.68 -40.17 1.14
C ILE A 217 38.15 -41.33 2.03
N ILE A 218 38.31 -41.02 3.31
CA ILE A 218 38.58 -41.98 4.37
C ILE A 218 37.27 -42.33 5.06
N VAL A 219 37.01 -43.62 5.23
CA VAL A 219 35.83 -44.11 5.94
C VAL A 219 36.22 -44.55 7.35
N VAL A 220 35.61 -43.96 8.36
CA VAL A 220 35.75 -44.35 9.77
C VAL A 220 34.51 -45.11 10.21
N ARG A 221 34.71 -46.30 10.77
CA ARG A 221 33.64 -47.15 11.31
C ARG A 221 34.04 -47.67 12.69
N GLN A 222 33.20 -47.39 13.69
CA GLN A 222 33.42 -47.84 15.08
C GLN A 222 34.85 -47.52 15.59
N GLY A 223 35.32 -46.30 15.31
CA GLY A 223 36.65 -45.85 15.74
C GLY A 223 37.84 -46.38 14.95
N LYS A 224 37.63 -47.18 13.90
CA LYS A 224 38.68 -47.74 13.05
C LYS A 224 38.60 -47.21 11.62
N MET A 225 39.74 -47.20 10.95
CA MET A 225 39.85 -46.91 9.52
C MET A 225 39.31 -48.11 8.73
N ALA A 226 38.14 -47.94 8.12
CA ALA A 226 37.47 -48.98 7.34
C ALA A 226 37.82 -48.95 5.85
N GLY A 227 38.38 -47.83 5.36
CA GLY A 227 38.92 -47.72 4.01
C GLY A 227 39.49 -46.33 3.72
N ASP A 228 40.34 -46.26 2.70
CA ASP A 228 40.96 -45.04 2.18
C ASP A 228 40.85 -45.10 0.65
N PHE A 229 40.03 -44.23 0.08
CA PHE A 229 39.59 -44.33 -1.30
C PHE A 229 39.90 -43.04 -2.05
N ARG A 230 40.61 -43.11 -3.18
CA ARG A 230 40.71 -41.93 -4.05
C ARG A 230 39.33 -41.57 -4.59
N THR A 231 38.99 -40.29 -4.54
CA THR A 231 37.65 -39.81 -4.91
C THR A 231 37.37 -40.00 -6.40
N ASP A 232 38.40 -39.85 -7.24
CA ASP A 232 38.34 -40.05 -8.70
C ASP A 232 38.13 -41.51 -9.13
N ALA A 233 38.56 -42.47 -8.30
CA ALA A 233 38.49 -43.91 -8.58
C ALA A 233 37.39 -44.64 -7.81
N ALA A 234 36.73 -43.97 -6.87
CA ALA A 234 35.69 -44.53 -6.03
C ALA A 234 34.29 -44.11 -6.50
N ASN A 235 33.35 -45.03 -6.42
CA ASN A 235 31.93 -44.73 -6.61
C ASN A 235 31.21 -44.66 -5.24
N ARG A 236 30.03 -44.03 -5.21
CA ARG A 236 29.23 -43.86 -4.00
C ARG A 236 28.96 -45.19 -3.29
N GLU A 237 28.71 -46.24 -4.06
CA GLU A 237 28.41 -47.59 -3.56
C GLU A 237 29.57 -48.19 -2.75
N ARG A 238 30.82 -48.04 -3.20
CA ARG A 238 32.01 -48.51 -2.48
C ARG A 238 32.18 -47.82 -1.14
N ILE A 239 31.95 -46.50 -1.08
CA ILE A 239 32.03 -45.73 0.15
C ILE A 239 30.91 -46.16 1.12
N VAL A 240 29.68 -46.33 0.63
CA VAL A 240 28.56 -46.82 1.46
C VAL A 240 28.79 -48.24 1.96
N ALA A 241 29.34 -49.13 1.12
CA ALA A 241 29.71 -50.48 1.53
C ALA A 241 30.72 -50.49 2.68
N ALA A 242 31.73 -49.62 2.63
CA ALA A 242 32.69 -49.46 3.73
C ALA A 242 32.05 -48.90 5.01
N LEU A 243 31.09 -47.98 4.88
CA LEU A 243 30.34 -47.40 6.00
C LEU A 243 29.48 -48.42 6.75
N VAL A 244 28.79 -49.29 6.00
CA VAL A 244 27.89 -50.33 6.55
C VAL A 244 28.68 -51.57 6.97
N GLY A 245 29.76 -51.89 6.26
CA GLY A 245 30.61 -53.05 6.51
C GLY A 245 30.16 -54.34 5.88
N THR A 246 29.45 -54.27 4.75
CA THR A 246 28.91 -55.42 4.05
C THR A 246 29.28 -55.41 2.56
N ALA A 247 29.74 -56.57 2.07
CA ALA A 247 30.05 -56.79 0.65
C ALA A 247 28.79 -57.09 -0.19
N ASP A 248 27.68 -57.42 0.47
CA ASP A 248 26.46 -57.93 -0.12
C ASP A 248 25.59 -56.83 -0.76
N GLN A 249 25.29 -56.97 -2.05
CA GLN A 249 24.53 -56.01 -2.84
C GLN A 249 23.08 -55.87 -2.36
N GLN A 250 22.48 -56.94 -1.81
CA GLN A 250 21.09 -56.94 -1.35
C GLN A 250 20.88 -56.11 -0.06
N GLN A 251 21.91 -55.97 0.77
CA GLN A 251 21.88 -55.14 1.99
C GLN A 251 22.29 -53.68 1.73
N ARG A 252 22.91 -53.37 0.58
CA ARG A 252 23.33 -52.02 0.19
C ARG A 252 22.16 -51.17 -0.28
N THR A 253 21.26 -51.74 -1.08
CA THR A 253 20.15 -51.03 -1.73
C THR A 253 19.24 -50.31 -0.72
N PRO A 254 18.80 -50.91 0.41
CA PRO A 254 17.93 -50.23 1.36
C PRO A 254 18.59 -49.03 2.05
N VAL A 255 19.89 -49.10 2.37
CA VAL A 255 20.62 -48.02 3.05
C VAL A 255 20.97 -46.89 2.09
N ILE A 256 21.37 -47.21 0.86
CA ILE A 256 21.58 -46.22 -0.21
C ILE A 256 20.26 -45.50 -0.51
N TRP A 257 19.17 -46.26 -0.61
CA TRP A 257 17.84 -45.69 -0.88
C TRP A 257 17.31 -44.89 0.31
N ALA A 258 17.53 -45.31 1.56
CA ALA A 258 17.16 -44.56 2.76
C ALA A 258 17.97 -43.25 2.92
N LEU A 259 19.26 -43.27 2.59
CA LEU A 259 20.09 -42.06 2.59
C LEU A 259 19.65 -41.11 1.47
N ASP A 260 19.51 -41.61 0.23
CA ASP A 260 19.09 -40.78 -0.91
C ASP A 260 17.67 -40.23 -0.72
N SER A 261 16.73 -41.03 -0.22
CA SER A 261 15.37 -40.56 0.12
C SER A 261 15.36 -39.56 1.27
N TYR A 262 16.18 -39.73 2.32
CA TYR A 262 16.34 -38.73 3.38
C TYR A 262 16.90 -37.42 2.84
N TYR A 263 17.95 -37.46 2.02
CA TYR A 263 18.56 -36.26 1.43
C TYR A 263 17.63 -35.57 0.43
N ARG A 264 16.90 -36.32 -0.41
CA ARG A 264 15.91 -35.76 -1.34
C ARG A 264 14.74 -35.13 -0.59
N ALA A 265 14.20 -35.80 0.43
CA ALA A 265 13.13 -35.27 1.27
C ALA A 265 13.57 -33.99 1.99
N ARG A 266 14.80 -33.96 2.52
CA ARG A 266 15.36 -32.77 3.16
C ARG A 266 15.55 -31.61 2.18
N LYS A 267 16.12 -31.86 0.99
CA LYS A 267 16.30 -30.85 -0.06
C LYS A 267 14.95 -30.27 -0.51
N GLN A 268 13.94 -31.12 -0.66
CA GLN A 268 12.56 -30.66 -0.94
C GLN A 268 11.97 -29.85 0.21
N ALA A 269 12.17 -30.25 1.46
CA ALA A 269 11.68 -29.52 2.63
C ALA A 269 12.34 -28.13 2.77
N GLU A 270 13.64 -28.02 2.50
CA GLU A 270 14.36 -26.73 2.50
C GLU A 270 13.88 -25.82 1.36
N THR A 271 13.68 -26.37 0.16
CA THR A 271 13.13 -25.64 -0.99
C THR A 271 11.71 -25.13 -0.68
N LEU A 272 10.87 -25.98 -0.08
CA LEU A 272 9.51 -25.60 0.34
C LEU A 272 9.52 -24.52 1.42
N ARG A 273 10.41 -24.61 2.41
CA ARG A 273 10.57 -23.56 3.44
C ARG A 273 11.01 -22.23 2.84
N HIS A 274 11.94 -22.26 1.89
CA HIS A 274 12.38 -21.06 1.18
C HIS A 274 11.22 -20.42 0.40
N ASN A 275 10.49 -21.23 -0.38
CA ASN A 275 9.31 -20.77 -1.11
C ASN A 275 8.21 -20.24 -0.18
N GLN A 276 7.97 -20.91 0.96
CA GLN A 276 7.00 -20.46 1.96
C GLN A 276 7.40 -19.12 2.60
N MET A 277 8.70 -18.90 2.81
CA MET A 277 9.23 -17.63 3.31
C MET A 277 9.04 -16.49 2.30
N LEU A 278 9.32 -16.75 1.01
CA LEU A 278 9.06 -15.81 -0.08
C LEU A 278 7.57 -15.47 -0.18
N LEU A 279 6.70 -16.48 -0.20
CA LEU A 279 5.24 -16.30 -0.19
C LEU A 279 4.75 -15.50 1.02
N ARG A 280 5.29 -15.75 2.22
CA ARG A 280 4.95 -14.96 3.41
C ARG A 280 5.41 -13.51 3.30
N ARG A 281 6.58 -13.27 2.70
CA ARG A 281 7.10 -11.92 2.44
C ARG A 281 6.21 -11.18 1.44
N ASP A 282 5.81 -11.85 0.37
CA ASP A 282 4.92 -11.30 -0.66
C ASP A 282 3.50 -11.06 -0.13
N LEU A 283 2.95 -11.99 0.66
CA LEU A 283 1.66 -11.80 1.33
C LEU A 283 1.69 -10.66 2.34
N LYS A 284 2.80 -10.48 3.08
CA LYS A 284 2.97 -9.35 4.00
C LYS A 284 3.14 -8.04 3.25
N ALA A 285 3.82 -8.04 2.10
CA ALA A 285 3.93 -6.89 1.22
C ALA A 285 2.58 -6.51 0.60
N GLN A 286 1.79 -7.49 0.12
CA GLN A 286 0.43 -7.28 -0.37
C GLN A 286 -0.54 -6.82 0.73
N GLY A 287 -0.43 -7.35 1.95
CA GLY A 287 -1.22 -6.91 3.09
C GLY A 287 -0.97 -5.45 3.44
N ASN A 288 0.31 -5.05 3.48
CA ASN A 288 0.70 -3.65 3.71
C ASN A 288 0.24 -2.74 2.57
N LEU A 289 0.37 -3.16 1.31
CA LEU A 289 -0.05 -2.38 0.15
C LEU A 289 -1.58 -2.20 0.11
N ASN A 290 -2.35 -3.26 0.39
CA ASN A 290 -3.80 -3.19 0.48
C ASN A 290 -4.25 -2.27 1.60
N GLN A 291 -3.59 -2.31 2.76
CA GLN A 291 -3.91 -1.41 3.87
C GLN A 291 -3.62 0.05 3.52
N GLN A 292 -2.48 0.33 2.86
CA GLN A 292 -2.16 1.67 2.35
C GLN A 292 -3.15 2.17 1.28
N LEU A 293 -3.57 1.29 0.37
CA LEU A 293 -4.59 1.61 -0.65
C LEU A 293 -5.94 1.94 -0.03
N VAL A 294 -6.37 1.16 0.97
CA VAL A 294 -7.63 1.42 1.70
C VAL A 294 -7.56 2.74 2.46
N GLU A 295 -6.45 3.05 3.12
CA GLU A 295 -6.25 4.33 3.80
C GLU A 295 -6.21 5.51 2.82
N GLN A 296 -5.53 5.37 1.67
CA GLN A 296 -5.52 6.40 0.62
C GLN A 296 -6.90 6.61 0.02
N LEU A 297 -7.65 5.55 -0.28
CA LEU A 297 -9.02 5.65 -0.78
C LEU A 297 -9.94 6.30 0.25
N ALA A 298 -9.84 5.94 1.52
CA ALA A 298 -10.61 6.57 2.60
C ALA A 298 -10.33 8.08 2.71
N HIS A 299 -9.05 8.48 2.57
CA HIS A 299 -8.67 9.89 2.58
C HIS A 299 -9.19 10.63 1.34
N GLN A 300 -9.12 10.03 0.15
CA GLN A 300 -9.66 10.62 -1.08
C GLN A 300 -11.18 10.79 -1.03
N VAL A 301 -11.92 9.79 -0.55
CA VAL A 301 -13.38 9.88 -0.37
C VAL A 301 -13.73 11.01 0.58
N LYS A 302 -13.04 11.11 1.72
CA LYS A 302 -13.28 12.19 2.70
C LYS A 302 -12.97 13.58 2.13
N ALA A 303 -11.91 13.70 1.34
CA ALA A 303 -11.58 14.95 0.66
C ALA A 303 -12.65 15.33 -0.38
N LEU A 304 -13.15 14.35 -1.14
CA LEU A 304 -14.21 14.57 -2.13
C LEU A 304 -15.51 15.05 -1.46
N ASP A 305 -15.92 14.42 -0.35
CA ASP A 305 -17.09 14.84 0.42
C ASP A 305 -16.96 16.27 0.94
N SER A 306 -15.78 16.63 1.49
CA SER A 306 -15.53 18.00 1.94
C SER A 306 -15.59 19.02 0.81
N ALA A 307 -15.10 18.67 -0.38
CA ALA A 307 -15.11 19.53 -1.55
C ALA A 307 -16.54 19.72 -2.08
N ASN A 308 -17.34 18.65 -2.11
CA ASN A 308 -18.75 18.72 -2.49
C ASN A 308 -19.55 19.61 -1.52
N LEU A 309 -19.34 19.48 -0.21
CA LEU A 309 -20.00 20.34 0.78
C LEU A 309 -19.59 21.81 0.62
N ALA A 310 -18.30 22.08 0.40
CA ALA A 310 -17.82 23.43 0.16
C ALA A 310 -18.40 24.05 -1.13
N LEU A 311 -18.52 23.25 -2.19
CA LEU A 311 -19.12 23.67 -3.45
C LEU A 311 -20.60 24.01 -3.27
N GLN A 312 -21.36 23.17 -2.56
CA GLN A 312 -22.77 23.43 -2.26
C GLN A 312 -22.95 24.71 -1.42
N ASP A 313 -22.07 24.96 -0.44
CA ASP A 313 -22.11 26.18 0.37
C ASP A 313 -21.77 27.43 -0.47
N ALA A 314 -20.77 27.33 -1.34
CA ALA A 314 -20.41 28.41 -2.26
C ALA A 314 -21.56 28.73 -3.24
N GLN A 315 -22.23 27.70 -3.79
CA GLN A 315 -23.40 27.87 -4.65
C GLN A 315 -24.56 28.54 -3.91
N ARG A 316 -24.85 28.13 -2.66
CA ARG A 316 -25.86 28.78 -1.82
C ARG A 316 -25.57 30.26 -1.64
N ARG A 317 -24.33 30.62 -1.28
CA ARG A 317 -23.90 32.01 -1.10
C ARG A 317 -24.04 32.84 -2.38
N LEU A 318 -23.60 32.30 -3.52
CA LEU A 318 -23.71 32.99 -4.81
C LEU A 318 -25.16 33.29 -5.18
N LEU A 319 -26.08 32.37 -4.90
CA LEU A 319 -27.50 32.57 -5.18
C LEU A 319 -28.14 33.59 -4.24
N THR A 320 -27.79 33.55 -2.94
CA THR A 320 -28.27 34.57 -1.99
C THR A 320 -27.77 35.96 -2.35
N GLU A 321 -26.49 36.09 -2.71
CA GLU A 321 -25.89 37.36 -3.14
C GLU A 321 -26.55 37.88 -4.43
N ARG A 322 -26.76 37.01 -5.42
CA ARG A 322 -27.46 37.39 -6.67
C ARG A 322 -28.89 37.88 -6.40
N GLU A 323 -29.61 37.27 -5.47
CA GLU A 323 -30.98 37.70 -5.15
C GLU A 323 -31.01 39.02 -4.36
N GLN A 324 -30.05 39.22 -3.45
CA GLN A 324 -29.87 40.50 -2.76
C GLN A 324 -29.52 41.63 -3.73
N GLU A 325 -28.63 41.38 -4.69
CA GLU A 325 -28.26 42.37 -5.70
C GLU A 325 -29.46 42.69 -6.62
N ARG A 326 -30.25 41.69 -7.03
CA ARG A 326 -31.51 41.93 -7.76
C ARG A 326 -32.50 42.77 -6.95
N LYS A 327 -32.63 42.51 -5.64
CA LYS A 327 -33.49 43.31 -4.73
C LYS A 327 -32.99 44.76 -4.61
N ARG A 328 -31.68 44.96 -4.61
CA ARG A 328 -31.06 46.28 -4.55
C ARG A 328 -31.27 47.04 -5.87
N LEU A 329 -30.94 46.43 -7.01
CA LEU A 329 -31.12 47.01 -8.33
C LEU A 329 -32.58 47.37 -8.62
N ALA A 330 -33.54 46.50 -8.27
CA ALA A 330 -34.95 46.79 -8.44
C ALA A 330 -35.40 48.02 -7.62
N ARG A 331 -34.86 48.19 -6.41
CA ARG A 331 -35.12 49.38 -5.57
C ARG A 331 -34.44 50.63 -6.13
N GLU A 332 -33.16 50.56 -6.51
CA GLU A 332 -32.44 51.69 -7.10
C GLU A 332 -33.11 52.20 -8.38
N LEU A 333 -33.50 51.29 -9.29
CA LEU A 333 -34.22 51.65 -10.50
C LEU A 333 -35.60 52.25 -10.20
N HIS A 334 -36.34 51.71 -9.23
CA HIS A 334 -37.67 52.20 -8.87
C HIS A 334 -37.63 53.55 -8.13
N ASP A 335 -36.73 53.70 -7.17
CA ASP A 335 -36.73 54.85 -6.28
C ASP A 335 -35.94 56.04 -6.86
N GLN A 336 -34.85 55.79 -7.60
CA GLN A 336 -34.06 56.87 -8.18
C GLN A 336 -34.50 57.19 -9.61
N MET A 337 -34.43 56.21 -10.53
CA MET A 337 -34.61 56.50 -11.96
C MET A 337 -36.06 56.81 -12.35
N ILE A 338 -37.04 56.10 -11.79
CA ILE A 338 -38.45 56.41 -12.07
C ILE A 338 -38.83 57.77 -11.47
N GLN A 339 -38.34 58.12 -10.28
CA GLN A 339 -38.62 59.43 -9.67
C GLN A 339 -37.95 60.58 -10.45
N ASP A 340 -36.72 60.39 -10.91
CA ASP A 340 -36.01 61.37 -11.73
C ASP A 340 -36.74 61.60 -13.07
N LEU A 341 -37.19 60.53 -13.74
CA LEU A 341 -37.96 60.64 -14.98
C LEU A 341 -39.34 61.25 -14.79
N LEU A 342 -40.02 60.97 -13.67
CA LEU A 342 -41.28 61.64 -13.34
C LEU A 342 -41.06 63.13 -13.08
N SER A 343 -39.97 63.50 -12.38
CA SER A 343 -39.61 64.90 -12.14
C SER A 343 -39.30 65.63 -13.45
N LEU A 344 -38.53 65.01 -14.35
CA LEU A 344 -38.27 65.54 -15.69
C LEU A 344 -39.57 65.71 -16.51
N ASN A 345 -40.52 64.77 -16.37
CA ASN A 345 -41.83 64.90 -17.02
C ASN A 345 -42.64 66.09 -16.44
N TYR A 346 -42.56 66.35 -15.13
CA TYR A 346 -43.18 67.53 -14.51
C TYR A 346 -42.51 68.85 -14.94
N ASP A 347 -41.19 68.89 -15.00
CA ASP A 347 -40.44 70.07 -15.48
C ASP A 347 -40.79 70.38 -16.94
N LEU A 348 -40.90 69.35 -17.78
CA LEU A 348 -41.36 69.49 -19.17
C LEU A 348 -42.80 69.97 -19.27
N GLU A 349 -43.71 69.49 -18.40
CA GLU A 349 -45.09 70.02 -18.31
C GLU A 349 -45.11 71.51 -17.94
N GLU A 350 -44.25 71.94 -17.01
CA GLU A 350 -44.15 73.35 -16.62
C GLU A 350 -43.55 74.22 -17.75
N MET A 351 -42.55 73.71 -18.47
CA MET A 351 -41.97 74.38 -19.64
C MET A 351 -42.95 74.50 -20.80
N GLU A 352 -43.73 73.45 -21.09
CA GLU A 352 -44.82 73.46 -22.06
C GLU A 352 -45.87 74.52 -21.69
N ALA A 353 -46.25 74.60 -20.41
CA ALA A 353 -47.20 75.60 -19.92
C ALA A 353 -46.70 77.05 -20.06
N LYS A 354 -45.38 77.26 -19.95
CA LYS A 354 -44.70 78.57 -20.12
C LYS A 354 -44.45 78.93 -21.58
N ALA A 355 -44.28 77.96 -22.48
CA ALA A 355 -44.01 78.15 -23.91
C ALA A 355 -45.26 78.40 -24.78
N LYS A 356 -46.43 78.66 -24.15
CA LYS A 356 -47.70 78.96 -24.84
C LYS A 356 -47.55 80.08 -25.87
N GLY A 357 -47.47 79.70 -27.16
CA GLY A 357 -47.40 80.63 -28.29
C GLY A 357 -46.50 80.20 -29.47
N LEU A 358 -45.73 79.11 -29.35
CA LEU A 358 -44.86 78.58 -30.40
C LEU A 358 -45.33 77.18 -30.87
N PRO A 359 -46.15 77.07 -31.92
CA PRO A 359 -46.69 75.78 -32.40
C PRO A 359 -45.60 74.77 -32.78
N ALA A 360 -44.45 75.26 -33.27
CA ALA A 360 -43.34 74.42 -33.72
C ALA A 360 -42.68 73.61 -32.60
N LEU A 361 -42.67 74.10 -31.35
CA LEU A 361 -42.07 73.40 -30.21
C LEU A 361 -43.07 72.49 -29.49
N GLN A 362 -44.36 72.63 -29.77
CA GLN A 362 -45.42 71.91 -29.07
C GLN A 362 -45.44 70.42 -29.45
N GLU A 363 -45.16 70.09 -30.71
CA GLU A 363 -45.02 68.70 -31.16
C GLU A 363 -43.80 68.02 -30.50
N ASP A 364 -42.65 68.69 -30.42
CA ASP A 364 -41.43 68.18 -29.78
C ASP A 364 -41.65 67.88 -28.29
N PHE A 365 -42.39 68.74 -27.55
CA PHE A 365 -42.72 68.50 -26.15
C PHE A 365 -43.64 67.28 -25.96
N VAL A 366 -44.63 67.10 -26.85
CA VAL A 366 -45.52 65.93 -26.81
C VAL A 366 -44.74 64.64 -27.09
N GLU A 367 -43.83 64.65 -28.06
CA GLU A 367 -42.97 63.50 -28.38
C GLU A 367 -42.02 63.16 -27.22
N MET A 368 -41.35 64.15 -26.62
CA MET A 368 -40.49 63.94 -25.45
C MET A 368 -41.24 63.36 -24.26
N ARG A 369 -42.45 63.85 -23.97
CA ARG A 369 -43.30 63.31 -22.89
C ARG A 369 -43.76 61.89 -23.18
N HIS A 370 -44.11 61.58 -24.43
CA HIS A 370 -44.44 60.22 -24.83
C HIS A 370 -43.26 59.26 -24.61
N ASN A 371 -42.05 59.66 -25.03
CA ASN A 371 -40.83 58.88 -24.83
C ASN A 371 -40.48 58.67 -23.36
N ILE A 372 -40.64 59.69 -22.50
CA ILE A 372 -40.41 59.54 -21.05
C ILE A 372 -41.43 58.59 -20.42
N ARG A 373 -42.72 58.68 -20.78
CA ARG A 373 -43.73 57.74 -20.27
C ARG A 373 -43.45 56.31 -20.72
N ALA A 374 -43.09 56.10 -21.98
CA ALA A 374 -42.70 54.79 -22.50
C ALA A 374 -41.48 54.24 -21.74
N MET A 375 -40.49 55.08 -21.45
CA MET A 375 -39.30 54.67 -20.68
C MET A 375 -39.62 54.35 -19.22
N VAL A 376 -40.56 55.05 -18.59
CA VAL A 376 -41.06 54.72 -17.24
C VAL A 376 -41.80 53.37 -17.24
N GLU A 377 -42.64 53.10 -18.24
CA GLU A 377 -43.31 51.82 -18.39
C GLU A 377 -42.32 50.67 -18.62
N ASP A 378 -41.31 50.88 -19.47
CA ASP A 378 -40.23 49.93 -19.71
C ASP A 378 -39.41 49.65 -18.45
N LEU A 379 -39.08 50.68 -17.66
CA LEU A 379 -38.38 50.54 -16.38
C LEU A 379 -39.22 49.80 -15.35
N ARG A 380 -40.53 50.10 -15.23
CA ARG A 380 -41.44 49.34 -14.35
C ARG A 380 -41.49 47.87 -14.73
N ARG A 381 -41.49 47.56 -16.03
CA ARG A 381 -41.43 46.19 -16.53
C ARG A 381 -40.11 45.51 -16.19
N ILE A 382 -38.97 46.20 -16.34
CA ILE A 382 -37.65 45.69 -15.96
C ILE A 382 -37.61 45.40 -14.45
N CYS A 383 -38.10 46.32 -13.62
CA CYS A 383 -38.21 46.13 -12.17
C CYS A 383 -39.08 44.92 -11.83
N GLY A 384 -40.26 44.77 -12.45
CA GLY A 384 -41.15 43.62 -12.23
C GLY A 384 -40.51 42.27 -12.60
N ASN A 385 -39.71 42.22 -13.66
CA ASN A 385 -38.98 41.01 -14.05
C ASN A 385 -37.80 40.70 -13.11
N LEU A 386 -37.09 41.76 -12.66
CA LEU A 386 -36.00 41.65 -11.71
C LEU A 386 -36.49 41.21 -10.33
N ARG A 387 -37.61 41.74 -9.86
CA ARG A 387 -38.31 41.34 -8.63
C ARG A 387 -39.74 41.92 -8.61
N PRO A 388 -40.79 41.09 -8.60
CA PRO A 388 -42.16 41.60 -8.55
C PRO A 388 -42.45 42.29 -7.20
N PRO A 389 -42.81 43.59 -7.18
CA PRO A 389 -43.12 44.31 -5.94
C PRO A 389 -44.40 43.79 -5.25
N THR A 390 -45.23 43.05 -5.99
CA THR A 390 -46.46 42.42 -5.51
C THR A 390 -46.22 41.24 -4.56
N ILE A 391 -45.05 40.58 -4.61
CA ILE A 391 -44.71 39.51 -3.65
C ILE A 391 -44.58 40.10 -2.24
N ASP A 392 -43.91 41.24 -2.11
CA ASP A 392 -43.62 41.87 -0.82
C ASP A 392 -44.89 42.38 -0.12
N SER A 393 -45.89 42.83 -0.88
CA SER A 393 -47.12 43.44 -0.37
C SER A 393 -48.31 42.47 -0.31
N LEU A 394 -48.52 41.66 -1.35
CA LEU A 394 -49.72 40.85 -1.55
C LEU A 394 -49.47 39.33 -1.54
N GLY A 395 -48.20 38.91 -1.54
CA GLY A 395 -47.80 37.50 -1.45
C GLY A 395 -47.77 36.77 -2.79
N LEU A 396 -47.28 35.54 -2.77
CA LEU A 396 -47.03 34.70 -3.97
C LEU A 396 -48.24 34.57 -4.90
N GLY A 397 -49.42 34.28 -4.37
CA GLY A 397 -50.60 33.99 -5.19
C GLY A 397 -51.05 35.17 -6.05
N ALA A 398 -51.02 36.39 -5.49
CA ALA A 398 -51.34 37.61 -6.23
C ALA A 398 -50.27 37.93 -7.29
N ALA A 399 -49.00 37.75 -6.94
CA ALA A 399 -47.89 37.96 -7.86
C ALA A 399 -47.92 37.00 -9.06
N LEU A 400 -48.22 35.71 -8.83
CA LEU A 400 -48.36 34.71 -9.90
C LEU A 400 -49.54 35.02 -10.81
N LYS A 401 -50.71 35.38 -10.27
CA LYS A 401 -51.88 35.76 -11.06
C LYS A 401 -51.57 36.95 -11.99
N SER A 402 -50.94 38.00 -11.45
CA SER A 402 -50.55 39.16 -12.24
C SER A 402 -49.52 38.80 -13.32
N TYR A 403 -48.47 38.08 -12.94
CA TYR A 403 -47.39 37.70 -13.87
C TYR A 403 -47.90 36.81 -15.02
N LEU A 404 -48.72 35.80 -14.71
CA LEU A 404 -49.21 34.85 -15.70
C LEU A 404 -50.26 35.48 -16.62
N HIS A 405 -51.06 36.43 -16.13
CA HIS A 405 -51.99 37.21 -16.95
C HIS A 405 -51.24 38.04 -18.00
N ASP A 406 -50.24 38.82 -17.57
CA ASP A 406 -49.40 39.62 -18.47
C ASP A 406 -48.62 38.73 -19.45
N TRP A 407 -48.10 37.60 -18.96
CA TRP A 407 -47.38 36.64 -19.77
C TRP A 407 -48.27 36.03 -20.86
N SER A 408 -49.49 35.58 -20.51
CA SER A 408 -50.44 34.97 -21.44
C SER A 408 -50.86 35.94 -22.54
N HIS A 409 -51.12 37.20 -22.20
CA HIS A 409 -51.46 38.24 -23.18
C HIS A 409 -50.31 38.53 -24.16
N ARG A 410 -49.05 38.38 -23.71
CA ARG A 410 -47.88 38.61 -24.56
C ARG A 410 -47.54 37.42 -25.45
N THR A 411 -47.68 36.19 -24.95
CA THR A 411 -47.28 34.97 -25.67
C THR A 411 -48.41 34.38 -26.50
N GLY A 412 -49.66 34.70 -26.19
CA GLY A 412 -50.85 34.11 -26.80
C GLY A 412 -51.18 32.69 -26.31
N ILE A 413 -50.45 32.19 -25.30
CA ILE A 413 -50.65 30.86 -24.71
C ILE A 413 -51.59 31.01 -23.50
N GLU A 414 -52.67 30.23 -23.46
CA GLU A 414 -53.62 30.26 -22.35
C GLU A 414 -53.05 29.55 -21.11
N VAL A 415 -53.12 30.20 -19.95
CA VAL A 415 -52.60 29.64 -18.68
C VAL A 415 -53.71 29.51 -17.65
N LYS A 416 -53.91 28.29 -17.15
CA LYS A 416 -54.79 28.01 -16.02
C LYS A 416 -53.98 27.88 -14.74
N LEU A 417 -54.33 28.67 -13.72
CA LEU A 417 -53.66 28.67 -12.41
C LEU A 417 -54.62 28.18 -11.32
N GLU A 418 -54.27 27.09 -10.66
CA GLU A 418 -54.94 26.57 -9.47
C GLU A 418 -54.02 26.70 -8.25
N ILE A 419 -54.48 27.39 -7.21
CA ILE A 419 -53.77 27.50 -5.93
C ILE A 419 -54.72 27.01 -4.84
N ASP A 420 -54.25 26.06 -4.04
CA ASP A 420 -54.98 25.54 -2.88
C ASP A 420 -55.22 26.63 -1.81
N ASP A 421 -56.42 26.70 -1.23
CA ASP A 421 -56.81 27.74 -0.27
C ASP A 421 -55.97 27.69 1.03
N ASN A 422 -55.41 26.52 1.34
CA ASN A 422 -54.55 26.29 2.51
C ASN A 422 -53.08 26.68 2.31
N PHE A 423 -52.69 27.17 1.12
CA PHE A 423 -51.28 27.42 0.79
C PHE A 423 -50.62 28.54 1.64
N GLY A 424 -51.42 29.45 2.21
CA GLY A 424 -50.98 30.45 3.20
C GLY A 424 -49.87 31.41 2.73
N ARG A 425 -49.32 32.20 3.68
CA ARG A 425 -48.10 33.00 3.49
C ARG A 425 -46.89 32.16 3.87
N LEU A 426 -45.90 32.09 2.99
CA LEU A 426 -44.64 31.40 3.23
C LEU A 426 -43.52 32.42 3.51
N PRO A 427 -42.36 32.00 4.06
CA PRO A 427 -41.20 32.87 4.15
C PRO A 427 -40.84 33.45 2.77
N GLU A 428 -40.48 34.74 2.73
CA GLU A 428 -40.18 35.50 1.50
C GLU A 428 -39.23 34.74 0.54
N ALA A 429 -38.19 34.10 1.09
CA ALA A 429 -37.22 33.33 0.30
C ALA A 429 -37.85 32.12 -0.42
N ILE A 430 -38.84 31.47 0.19
CA ILE A 430 -39.55 30.32 -0.38
C ILE A 430 -40.57 30.81 -1.41
N GLU A 431 -41.33 31.86 -1.11
CA GLU A 431 -42.26 32.47 -2.08
C GLU A 431 -41.53 32.90 -3.36
N LEU A 432 -40.39 33.59 -3.22
CA LEU A 432 -39.55 33.97 -4.35
C LEU A 432 -39.02 32.76 -5.11
N SER A 433 -38.58 31.71 -4.43
CA SER A 433 -38.05 30.52 -5.10
C SER A 433 -39.14 29.79 -5.89
N ILE A 434 -40.35 29.67 -5.34
CA ILE A 434 -41.52 29.10 -6.03
C ILE A 434 -41.89 29.95 -7.24
N PHE A 435 -41.93 31.29 -7.08
CA PHE A 435 -42.19 32.21 -8.17
C PHE A 435 -41.18 32.03 -9.31
N ARG A 436 -39.88 31.91 -9.00
CA ARG A 436 -38.83 31.68 -10.02
C ARG A 436 -38.94 30.33 -10.70
N ILE A 437 -39.31 29.29 -9.96
CA ILE A 437 -39.55 27.95 -10.54
C ILE A 437 -40.66 28.03 -11.58
N ILE A 438 -41.76 28.70 -11.24
CA ILE A 438 -42.88 28.88 -12.17
C ILE A 438 -42.49 29.79 -13.34
N GLN A 439 -41.79 30.90 -13.07
CA GLN A 439 -41.31 31.83 -14.10
C GLN A 439 -40.44 31.12 -15.14
N GLU A 440 -39.46 30.34 -14.70
CA GLU A 440 -38.55 29.61 -15.58
C GLU A 440 -39.27 28.46 -16.30
N GLY A 441 -40.16 27.74 -15.60
CA GLY A 441 -40.98 26.68 -16.21
C GLY A 441 -41.86 27.20 -17.35
N VAL A 442 -42.56 28.30 -17.13
CA VAL A 442 -43.44 28.93 -18.12
C VAL A 442 -42.64 29.56 -19.27
N ASN A 443 -41.46 30.11 -18.99
CA ASN A 443 -40.54 30.59 -20.04
C ASN A 443 -40.02 29.44 -20.92
N ASN A 444 -39.78 28.26 -20.34
CA ASN A 444 -39.40 27.07 -21.11
C ASN A 444 -40.54 26.61 -22.02
N ILE A 445 -41.79 26.65 -21.56
CA ILE A 445 -42.97 26.34 -22.39
C ILE A 445 -42.99 27.24 -23.64
N TRP A 446 -42.86 28.56 -23.46
CA TRP A 446 -42.89 29.49 -24.59
C TRP A 446 -41.72 29.32 -25.56
N LYS A 447 -40.52 29.01 -25.07
CA LYS A 447 -39.33 28.89 -25.93
C LYS A 447 -39.19 27.54 -26.62
N HIS A 448 -39.72 26.47 -26.04
CA HIS A 448 -39.33 25.11 -26.41
C HIS A 448 -40.49 24.12 -26.59
N ALA A 449 -41.70 24.40 -26.09
CA ALA A 449 -42.78 23.40 -26.10
C ALA A 449 -43.71 23.48 -27.33
N GLU A 450 -43.76 24.61 -28.05
CA GLU A 450 -44.78 24.88 -29.09
C GLU A 450 -46.22 24.67 -28.57
N ALA A 451 -46.44 24.92 -27.27
CA ALA A 451 -47.71 24.70 -26.60
C ALA A 451 -48.73 25.82 -26.89
N SER A 452 -50.01 25.48 -26.87
CA SER A 452 -51.12 26.45 -26.93
C SER A 452 -51.78 26.69 -25.57
N GLN A 453 -51.59 25.76 -24.62
CA GLN A 453 -52.13 25.84 -23.26
C GLN A 453 -51.11 25.34 -22.23
N ALA A 454 -51.14 25.94 -21.04
CA ALA A 454 -50.38 25.51 -19.87
C ALA A 454 -51.24 25.50 -18.61
N GLU A 455 -51.00 24.53 -17.73
CA GLU A 455 -51.66 24.41 -16.43
C GLU A 455 -50.63 24.43 -15.30
N ILE A 456 -50.89 25.27 -14.30
CA ILE A 456 -50.02 25.41 -13.13
C ILE A 456 -50.86 25.15 -11.89
N VAL A 457 -50.43 24.16 -11.10
CA VAL A 457 -51.13 23.73 -9.90
C VAL A 457 -50.18 23.83 -8.70
N LEU A 458 -50.58 24.59 -7.68
CA LEU A 458 -49.91 24.65 -6.39
C LEU A 458 -50.80 24.01 -5.33
N LYS A 459 -50.36 22.89 -4.75
CA LYS A 459 -51.10 22.11 -3.75
C LYS A 459 -50.25 21.81 -2.53
N GLN A 460 -50.88 21.77 -1.36
CA GLN A 460 -50.25 21.23 -0.16
C GLN A 460 -50.60 19.75 -0.03
N THR A 461 -49.76 18.86 -0.56
CA THR A 461 -50.02 17.41 -0.56
C THR A 461 -49.94 16.79 0.84
N SER A 462 -49.17 17.39 1.74
CA SER A 462 -49.14 17.03 3.16
C SER A 462 -48.81 18.26 4.01
N PRO A 463 -49.06 18.27 5.34
CA PRO A 463 -48.62 19.37 6.22
C PRO A 463 -47.09 19.61 6.20
N ARG A 464 -46.34 18.72 5.53
CA ARG A 464 -44.88 18.67 5.48
C ARG A 464 -44.32 18.89 4.07
N MET A 465 -45.14 18.90 3.03
CA MET A 465 -44.71 18.97 1.63
C MET A 465 -45.64 19.84 0.79
N LEU A 466 -45.04 20.72 0.00
CA LEU A 466 -45.68 21.51 -1.05
C LEU A 466 -45.40 20.85 -2.40
N SER A 467 -46.41 20.78 -3.26
CA SER A 467 -46.31 20.28 -4.63
C SER A 467 -46.61 21.40 -5.61
N ILE A 468 -45.74 21.56 -6.60
CA ILE A 468 -45.90 22.47 -7.73
C ILE A 468 -45.90 21.58 -8.97
N SER A 469 -46.98 21.64 -9.73
CA SER A 469 -47.11 20.96 -11.02
C SER A 469 -47.20 21.99 -12.12
N ILE A 470 -46.40 21.85 -13.16
CA ILE A 470 -46.44 22.68 -14.37
C ILE A 470 -46.63 21.73 -15.54
N ALA A 471 -47.74 21.85 -16.25
CA ALA A 471 -48.09 21.01 -17.39
C ALA A 471 -48.28 21.87 -18.64
N ASP A 472 -47.88 21.34 -19.80
CA ASP A 472 -48.16 21.91 -21.11
C ASP A 472 -48.69 20.84 -22.08
N ASN A 473 -49.30 21.29 -23.18
CA ASN A 473 -49.81 20.43 -24.26
C ASN A 473 -48.89 20.41 -25.50
N GLY A 474 -47.60 20.67 -25.32
CA GLY A 474 -46.61 20.82 -26.37
C GLY A 474 -45.93 19.51 -26.81
N ILE A 475 -44.71 19.59 -27.35
CA ILE A 475 -44.01 18.45 -27.99
C ILE A 475 -43.40 17.44 -26.98
N GLY A 476 -43.35 17.77 -25.68
CA GLY A 476 -42.76 16.90 -24.64
C GLY A 476 -41.23 16.74 -24.76
N LEU A 477 -40.61 15.91 -23.91
CA LEU A 477 -39.16 15.61 -23.93
C LEU A 477 -38.85 14.27 -24.62
N GLN A 478 -37.64 14.09 -25.16
CA GLN A 478 -37.21 12.80 -25.71
C GLN A 478 -37.07 11.73 -24.60
N THR A 479 -37.46 10.48 -24.87
CA THR A 479 -37.66 9.39 -23.89
C THR A 479 -36.39 8.85 -23.19
N SER A 480 -35.19 9.26 -23.61
CA SER A 480 -33.93 8.95 -22.92
C SER A 480 -33.15 10.23 -22.68
N PHE A 481 -33.22 10.74 -21.45
CA PHE A 481 -32.61 12.01 -21.11
C PHE A 481 -31.79 11.90 -19.83
N ASP A 482 -30.54 12.35 -19.93
CA ASP A 482 -29.60 12.38 -18.82
C ASP A 482 -29.32 13.85 -18.50
N LEU A 483 -29.74 14.29 -17.30
CA LEU A 483 -29.64 15.69 -16.85
C LEU A 483 -28.20 16.23 -16.92
N GLY A 484 -27.20 15.35 -16.81
CA GLY A 484 -25.78 15.72 -16.92
C GLY A 484 -25.31 16.05 -18.35
N LYS A 485 -25.96 15.53 -19.39
CA LYS A 485 -25.57 15.73 -20.81
C LYS A 485 -26.22 16.93 -21.48
N LEU A 486 -27.19 17.56 -20.82
CA LEU A 486 -27.90 18.76 -21.26
C LEU A 486 -27.06 20.03 -21.25
N SER A 487 -26.07 20.08 -20.36
CA SER A 487 -25.09 21.16 -20.23
C SER A 487 -24.47 21.49 -21.60
N ASP A 488 -24.14 20.43 -22.35
CA ASP A 488 -23.41 20.54 -23.62
C ASP A 488 -24.32 20.96 -24.79
N ALA A 489 -25.64 20.87 -24.62
CA ALA A 489 -26.65 21.20 -25.64
C ALA A 489 -27.33 22.58 -25.43
N GLY A 490 -26.90 23.36 -24.43
CA GLY A 490 -27.37 24.75 -24.25
C GLY A 490 -28.74 24.92 -23.57
N HIS A 491 -29.28 23.87 -22.95
CA HIS A 491 -30.57 23.93 -22.23
C HIS A 491 -30.39 24.32 -20.75
N PHE A 492 -29.91 25.55 -20.50
CA PHE A 492 -29.59 26.04 -19.15
C PHE A 492 -30.81 26.23 -18.22
N GLY A 493 -32.03 26.31 -18.75
CA GLY A 493 -33.25 26.58 -17.98
C GLY A 493 -33.69 25.42 -17.07
N LEU A 494 -33.60 24.17 -17.55
CA LEU A 494 -33.97 22.97 -16.78
C LEU A 494 -32.94 22.64 -15.69
N LEU A 495 -31.66 22.89 -15.97
CA LEU A 495 -30.59 22.77 -14.98
C LEU A 495 -30.78 23.77 -13.84
N GLY A 496 -31.04 25.04 -14.17
CA GLY A 496 -31.31 26.08 -13.18
C GLY A 496 -32.57 25.84 -12.34
N LEU A 497 -33.60 25.19 -12.90
CA LEU A 497 -34.76 24.70 -12.15
C LEU A 497 -34.36 23.60 -11.15
N SER A 498 -33.63 22.59 -11.62
CA SER A 498 -33.20 21.46 -10.78
C SER A 498 -32.30 21.87 -9.61
N GLU A 499 -31.36 22.79 -9.85
CA GLU A 499 -30.48 23.36 -8.82
C GLU A 499 -31.30 24.10 -7.75
N ARG A 500 -32.28 24.90 -8.16
CA ARG A 500 -33.12 25.68 -7.25
C ARG A 500 -34.02 24.80 -6.39
N VAL A 501 -34.54 23.69 -6.95
CA VAL A 501 -35.33 22.70 -6.21
C VAL A 501 -34.45 21.95 -5.20
N ALA A 502 -33.24 21.53 -5.60
CA ALA A 502 -32.31 20.85 -4.71
C ALA A 502 -31.89 21.72 -3.51
N LEU A 503 -31.73 23.02 -3.71
CA LEU A 503 -31.39 23.97 -2.65
C LEU A 503 -32.49 24.14 -1.60
N LEU A 504 -33.75 23.97 -2.00
CA LEU A 504 -34.89 23.94 -1.08
C LEU A 504 -35.07 22.57 -0.40
N GLY A 505 -34.19 21.60 -0.67
CA GLY A 505 -34.33 20.22 -0.18
C GLY A 505 -35.46 19.45 -0.86
N GLY A 506 -35.90 19.91 -2.03
CA GLY A 506 -36.98 19.32 -2.79
C GLY A 506 -36.53 18.28 -3.82
N ARG A 507 -37.50 17.63 -4.46
CA ARG A 507 -37.29 16.71 -5.58
C ARG A 507 -38.06 17.18 -6.80
N MET A 508 -37.50 16.95 -7.99
CA MET A 508 -38.09 17.31 -9.27
C MET A 508 -38.20 16.06 -10.15
N GLN A 509 -39.33 15.91 -10.84
CA GLN A 509 -39.58 14.82 -11.77
C GLN A 509 -40.19 15.37 -13.06
N PHE A 510 -39.81 14.75 -14.18
CA PHE A 510 -40.34 15.03 -15.50
C PHE A 510 -41.16 13.83 -15.99
N ARG A 511 -42.32 14.08 -16.57
CA ARG A 511 -43.15 13.03 -17.17
C ARG A 511 -43.75 13.55 -18.47
N ASN A 512 -43.59 12.83 -19.57
CA ASN A 512 -44.33 13.13 -20.79
C ASN A 512 -45.80 12.71 -20.63
N LEU A 513 -46.70 13.55 -21.11
CA LEU A 513 -48.13 13.27 -21.15
C LEU A 513 -48.47 12.44 -22.40
N SER A 514 -49.51 11.61 -22.31
CA SER A 514 -49.90 10.65 -23.34
C SER A 514 -50.39 11.27 -24.66
N ASP A 515 -50.84 12.53 -24.63
CA ASP A 515 -51.43 13.26 -25.76
C ASP A 515 -50.51 14.38 -26.31
N SER A 516 -49.18 14.24 -26.15
CA SER A 516 -48.14 15.28 -26.33
C SER A 516 -48.19 16.37 -25.25
N GLY A 517 -47.04 16.60 -24.61
CA GLY A 517 -46.88 17.59 -23.54
C GLY A 517 -45.89 17.15 -22.46
N LEU A 518 -45.42 18.10 -21.65
CA LEU A 518 -44.55 17.82 -20.51
C LEU A 518 -45.24 18.17 -19.19
N LEU A 519 -45.13 17.27 -18.21
CA LEU A 519 -45.46 17.51 -16.82
C LEU A 519 -44.18 17.61 -16.00
N ILE A 520 -43.98 18.76 -15.37
CA ILE A 520 -42.94 19.02 -14.39
C ILE A 520 -43.57 19.00 -13.01
N ASN A 521 -43.18 18.03 -12.19
CA ASN A 521 -43.59 17.94 -10.79
C ASN A 521 -42.42 18.28 -9.88
N VAL A 522 -42.64 19.24 -8.98
CA VAL A 522 -41.69 19.69 -7.98
C VAL A 522 -42.31 19.49 -6.60
N GLU A 523 -41.59 18.80 -5.72
CA GLU A 523 -41.98 18.59 -4.32
C GLU A 523 -40.96 19.27 -3.41
N ILE A 524 -41.40 20.17 -2.53
CA ILE A 524 -40.54 20.94 -1.63
C ILE A 524 -41.04 20.78 -0.18
N PRO A 525 -40.16 20.60 0.81
CA PRO A 525 -40.56 20.53 2.22
C PRO A 525 -41.20 21.83 2.71
N HIS A 526 -42.26 21.71 3.52
CA HIS A 526 -42.96 22.86 4.11
C HIS A 526 -42.12 23.48 5.25
N PRO A 527 -41.96 24.82 5.31
CA PRO A 527 -41.08 25.53 6.25
C PRO A 527 -41.43 25.44 7.75
N ARG A 528 -42.43 24.66 8.17
CA ARG A 528 -42.80 24.47 9.59
C ARG A 528 -42.02 23.35 10.28
N MET A 529 -40.99 22.81 9.62
CA MET A 529 -40.10 21.80 10.20
C MET A 529 -38.77 22.45 10.59
N THR A 530 -38.32 22.20 11.82
CA THR A 530 -36.95 22.51 12.22
C THR A 530 -35.96 21.53 11.56
N PRO A 531 -34.71 21.93 11.30
CA PRO A 531 -33.71 21.08 10.62
C PRO A 531 -33.42 19.73 11.33
N GLN A 532 -33.76 19.61 12.62
CA GLN A 532 -33.54 18.40 13.42
C GLN A 532 -34.53 17.26 13.11
N GLU A 533 -35.70 17.53 12.52
CA GLU A 533 -36.68 16.50 12.16
C GLU A 533 -36.52 15.99 10.71
N GLN A 534 -35.62 16.59 9.92
CA GLN A 534 -35.37 16.24 8.51
C GLN A 534 -34.41 15.06 8.33
N LEU A 535 -33.66 14.67 9.36
CA LEU A 535 -32.75 13.52 9.35
C LEU A 535 -33.32 12.43 10.27
N GLY A 536 -34.00 11.45 9.67
CA GLY A 536 -34.49 10.25 10.36
C GLY A 536 -33.36 9.31 10.80
N TYR A 537 -32.54 9.74 11.75
CA TYR A 537 -31.60 8.88 12.49
C TYR A 537 -32.07 8.76 13.95
N PRO A 538 -32.08 7.55 14.54
CA PRO A 538 -32.29 7.42 15.97
C PRO A 538 -31.12 8.04 16.74
N LEU A 539 -31.41 8.63 17.89
CA LEU A 539 -30.39 9.14 18.83
C LEU A 539 -29.41 8.02 19.21
N PRO A 540 -28.10 8.30 19.33
CA PRO A 540 -27.14 7.31 19.83
C PRO A 540 -27.36 7.14 21.34
N GLY A 541 -28.07 6.10 21.76
CA GLY A 541 -28.28 5.86 23.18
C GLY A 541 -29.23 4.74 23.62
N GLU A 542 -30.02 4.12 22.75
CA GLU A 542 -30.92 3.03 23.17
C GLU A 542 -30.57 1.70 22.50
N ASN A 543 -30.00 0.79 23.31
CA ASN A 543 -29.85 -0.61 22.98
C ASN A 543 -31.23 -1.26 22.82
N LEU A 544 -31.55 -1.76 21.63
CA LEU A 544 -32.62 -2.75 21.43
C LEU A 544 -32.04 -4.00 20.72
N PRO A 545 -32.44 -5.21 21.14
CA PRO A 545 -31.76 -6.45 20.81
C PRO A 545 -32.06 -6.90 19.38
N ILE A 546 -31.05 -7.46 18.71
CA ILE A 546 -31.14 -8.06 17.38
C ILE A 546 -31.69 -9.49 17.55
N GLU A 547 -32.93 -9.74 17.15
CA GLU A 547 -33.42 -11.09 16.86
C GLU A 547 -33.15 -11.45 15.40
N VAL A 548 -32.25 -12.41 15.19
CA VAL A 548 -31.99 -13.02 13.87
C VAL A 548 -33.01 -14.14 13.66
N LYS A 549 -33.99 -13.93 12.77
CA LYS A 549 -34.80 -15.02 12.21
C LYS A 549 -34.09 -15.65 11.01
N VAL A 550 -33.56 -16.85 11.21
CA VAL A 550 -33.16 -17.77 10.14
C VAL A 550 -34.42 -18.43 9.58
N GLN A 551 -34.77 -18.13 8.33
CA GLN A 551 -35.73 -18.93 7.58
C GLN A 551 -35.00 -20.17 7.02
N GLN A 552 -35.37 -21.34 7.50
CA GLN A 552 -35.14 -22.60 6.81
C GLN A 552 -36.16 -22.74 5.68
N ASN A 553 -35.66 -23.06 4.49
CA ASN A 553 -36.31 -23.95 3.53
C ASN A 553 -35.23 -24.77 2.86
#